data_AF-A0A8J5K5X8-F1
#
_entry.id   AF-A0A8J5K5X8-F1
#
_cell.length_a   1.000
_cell.length_b   1.000
_cell.length_c   1.000
_cell.angle_alpha   90.00
_cell.angle_beta   90.00
_cell.angle_gamma   90.00
#
_symmetry.space_group_name_H-M   'P 1'
#
loop_
_entity.id
_entity.type
_entity.pdbx_description
1 polymer ?
#
loop_
_entity_poly.entity_id
_entity_poly.type
_entity_poly.pdbx_seq_one_letter_code
_entity_poly.pdbx_strand_id
1 'polypeptide(L)'
;MKMWLPVVLVSLLLGGLPATHATAGTRSCNNNGIVVLHGMPLVTVDHKCVQILCLNGLPMPKLFENANSGCCEFKNTLYAPGQVFLDGCVKMTCEKSKWKPVGNTEFRCKRCEVFNDPHFMSFDRHRFDYHGECTYALTQEQFSRTPNFGIFTEFKKCYAVPSCLHRTIFKDNPKLLIGIGYLGLNAPKIYDILINGEKFTIPGDNYAHRLIVKEEDQDVLVWRQGSCIRILGSNGLTLQQCTNSIDIWAHPDLKNKVNGLCGSPDDNIDNDFTSRGKQVFDVEGFAPQEFAESWLTPPGCPAGRKKGSAKKNFGNDKMK
;
A
#
# COMPACT_ATOMS: atom_id res chain seq x y z
N MET A 1 -47.99 34.67 -8.02
CA MET A 1 -49.38 34.83 -8.51
C MET A 1 -49.33 34.73 -10.02
N LYS A 2 -49.93 33.80 -10.77
CA LYS A 2 -51.02 32.81 -10.66
C LYS A 2 -50.60 31.62 -11.55
N MET A 3 -50.58 30.38 -11.06
CA MET A 3 -51.67 29.37 -11.01
C MET A 3 -52.05 28.72 -12.36
N TRP A 4 -51.84 27.39 -12.39
CA TRP A 4 -52.72 26.28 -12.84
C TRP A 4 -52.43 25.52 -14.16
N LEU A 5 -52.27 24.19 -13.96
CA LEU A 5 -52.38 23.07 -14.91
C LEU A 5 -53.83 22.94 -15.45
N PRO A 6 -54.06 22.15 -16.52
CA PRO A 6 -54.56 20.79 -16.27
C PRO A 6 -54.00 19.69 -17.18
N VAL A 7 -54.14 18.48 -16.63
CA VAL A 7 -53.91 17.15 -17.17
C VAL A 7 -54.96 16.80 -18.24
N VAL A 8 -54.55 16.14 -19.33
CA VAL A 8 -55.45 15.27 -20.13
C VAL A 8 -54.75 13.94 -20.37
N LEU A 9 -55.30 12.90 -19.75
CA LEU A 9 -55.10 11.49 -20.11
C LEU A 9 -55.80 11.20 -21.44
N VAL A 10 -55.11 10.55 -22.37
CA VAL A 10 -55.75 9.61 -23.32
C VAL A 10 -54.84 8.39 -23.44
N SER A 11 -55.40 7.23 -23.07
CA SER A 11 -54.76 5.92 -23.19
C SER A 11 -55.20 5.21 -24.47
N LEU A 12 -54.26 4.38 -24.97
CA LEU A 12 -54.41 3.18 -25.80
C LEU A 12 -54.79 3.35 -27.28
N LEU A 13 -53.86 2.97 -28.16
CA LEU A 13 -53.99 1.72 -28.92
C LEU A 13 -52.63 1.25 -29.51
N LEU A 14 -52.43 -0.06 -29.30
CA LEU A 14 -51.40 -0.99 -29.78
C LEU A 14 -50.73 -0.69 -31.12
N GLY A 15 -49.40 -0.75 -31.15
CA GLY A 15 -48.60 -0.78 -32.38
C GLY A 15 -47.14 -1.13 -32.14
N GLY A 16 -46.81 -2.43 -32.27
CA GLY A 16 -45.49 -3.02 -32.57
C GLY A 16 -44.21 -2.38 -32.00
N LEU A 17 -43.57 -3.06 -31.04
CA LEU A 17 -42.14 -2.93 -30.76
C LEU A 17 -41.31 -3.42 -31.96
N PRO A 18 -40.39 -2.62 -32.53
CA PRO A 18 -39.25 -3.16 -33.25
C PRO A 18 -38.06 -3.26 -32.29
N ALA A 19 -37.53 -4.48 -32.24
CA ALA A 19 -36.12 -4.82 -32.04
C ALA A 19 -35.35 -4.07 -30.92
N THR A 20 -35.15 -4.82 -29.84
CA THR A 20 -33.89 -4.90 -29.08
C THR A 20 -32.76 -4.04 -29.65
N HIS A 21 -32.53 -2.87 -29.04
CA HIS A 21 -31.20 -2.28 -29.09
C HIS A 21 -30.29 -3.25 -28.33
N ALA A 22 -29.64 -4.14 -29.08
CA ALA A 22 -28.45 -4.81 -28.60
C ALA A 22 -27.47 -3.71 -28.21
N THR A 23 -27.23 -3.57 -26.91
CA THR A 23 -26.05 -2.87 -26.40
C THR A 23 -24.85 -3.43 -27.17
N ALA A 24 -24.22 -2.62 -28.02
CA ALA A 24 -23.04 -3.01 -28.76
C ALA A 24 -22.01 -3.52 -27.74
N GLY A 25 -21.87 -4.84 -27.65
CA GLY A 25 -20.92 -5.47 -26.75
C GLY A 25 -19.54 -4.90 -27.05
N THR A 26 -18.89 -4.36 -26.03
CA THR A 26 -17.51 -3.88 -26.09
C THR A 26 -16.67 -5.01 -26.68
N ARG A 27 -16.18 -4.83 -27.92
CA ARG A 27 -15.41 -5.87 -28.61
C ARG A 27 -14.11 -6.11 -27.87
N SER A 28 -13.81 -7.38 -27.59
CA SER A 28 -12.61 -7.84 -26.87
C SER A 28 -11.67 -8.62 -27.79
N CYS A 29 -10.40 -8.67 -27.42
CA CYS A 29 -9.37 -9.47 -28.09
C CYS A 29 -9.12 -10.75 -27.29
N ASN A 30 -8.56 -11.77 -27.92
CA ASN A 30 -8.10 -12.99 -27.24
C ASN A 30 -6.57 -13.06 -27.32
N ASN A 31 -5.91 -13.23 -26.17
CA ASN A 31 -4.48 -13.48 -26.07
C ASN A 31 -4.24 -14.76 -25.29
N ASN A 32 -3.89 -15.85 -25.99
CA ASN A 32 -3.63 -17.18 -25.40
C ASN A 32 -4.74 -17.68 -24.45
N GLY A 33 -6.00 -17.43 -24.79
CA GLY A 33 -7.16 -17.83 -23.98
C GLY A 33 -7.63 -16.77 -22.98
N ILE A 34 -6.92 -15.65 -22.83
CA ILE A 34 -7.31 -14.54 -21.96
C ILE A 34 -8.10 -13.51 -22.78
N VAL A 35 -9.28 -13.14 -22.29
CA VAL A 35 -10.11 -12.08 -22.88
C VAL A 35 -9.57 -10.72 -22.44
N VAL A 36 -9.11 -9.93 -23.41
CA VAL A 36 -8.59 -8.57 -23.20
C VAL A 36 -9.61 -7.55 -23.67
N LEU A 37 -10.03 -6.66 -22.77
CA LEU A 37 -11.04 -5.65 -23.05
C LEU A 37 -10.52 -4.54 -23.97
N HIS A 38 -11.43 -3.86 -24.66
CA HIS A 38 -11.10 -2.66 -25.45
C HIS A 38 -10.29 -1.65 -24.62
N GLY A 39 -9.22 -1.12 -25.20
CA GLY A 39 -8.30 -0.15 -24.60
C GLY A 39 -7.18 -0.76 -23.77
N MET A 40 -7.24 -2.07 -23.45
CA MET A 40 -6.24 -2.72 -22.60
C MET A 40 -5.03 -3.24 -23.40
N PRO A 41 -3.82 -3.25 -22.78
CA PRO A 41 -2.65 -3.87 -23.37
C PRO A 41 -2.77 -5.39 -23.54
N LEU A 42 -2.44 -5.87 -24.74
CA LEU A 42 -2.32 -7.29 -25.09
C LEU A 42 -0.91 -7.80 -24.84
N VAL A 43 0.09 -7.08 -25.36
CA VAL A 43 1.50 -7.44 -25.29
C VAL A 43 2.30 -6.16 -25.09
N THR A 44 3.25 -6.19 -24.16
CA THR A 44 4.16 -5.07 -23.91
C THR A 44 5.60 -5.54 -24.05
N VAL A 45 6.38 -4.83 -24.86
CA VAL A 45 7.79 -5.09 -25.10
C VAL A 45 8.56 -3.80 -24.86
N ASP A 46 8.95 -3.60 -23.61
CA ASP A 46 9.60 -2.40 -23.08
C ASP A 46 10.93 -2.08 -23.77
N HIS A 47 11.84 -3.05 -23.91
CA HIS A 47 13.14 -2.86 -24.57
C HIS A 47 13.04 -2.53 -26.07
N LYS A 48 11.86 -2.70 -26.69
CA LYS A 48 11.58 -2.29 -28.07
C LYS A 48 10.62 -1.11 -28.16
N CYS A 49 10.08 -0.64 -27.04
CA CYS A 49 9.04 0.39 -26.98
C CYS A 49 7.83 0.08 -27.86
N VAL A 50 7.40 -1.18 -27.84
CA VAL A 50 6.23 -1.65 -28.58
C VAL A 50 5.17 -2.12 -27.60
N GLN A 51 3.96 -1.59 -27.73
CA GLN A 51 2.79 -2.08 -27.02
C GLN A 51 1.70 -2.42 -28.01
N ILE A 52 1.09 -3.60 -27.90
CA ILE A 52 -0.08 -3.98 -28.68
C ILE A 52 -1.31 -3.73 -27.81
N LEU A 53 -2.26 -2.93 -28.27
CA LEU A 53 -3.50 -2.63 -27.56
C LEU A 53 -4.67 -3.37 -28.22
N CYS A 54 -5.65 -3.78 -27.42
CA CYS A 54 -6.91 -4.28 -27.97
C CYS A 54 -7.82 -3.10 -28.34
N LEU A 55 -8.02 -2.84 -29.63
CA LEU A 55 -8.93 -1.78 -30.08
C LEU A 55 -10.03 -2.40 -30.93
N ASN A 56 -11.25 -2.32 -30.42
CA ASN A 56 -12.47 -2.82 -31.08
C ASN A 56 -12.37 -4.31 -31.49
N GLY A 57 -11.73 -5.13 -30.66
CA GLY A 57 -11.53 -6.56 -30.90
C GLY A 57 -10.35 -6.90 -31.82
N LEU A 58 -9.55 -5.90 -32.22
CA LEU A 58 -8.36 -6.10 -33.04
C LEU A 58 -7.08 -5.72 -32.27
N PRO A 59 -6.00 -6.53 -32.40
CA PRO A 59 -4.69 -6.16 -31.88
C PRO A 59 -4.08 -5.04 -32.73
N MET A 60 -3.86 -3.88 -32.13
CA MET A 60 -3.31 -2.69 -32.80
C MET A 60 -1.97 -2.31 -32.17
N PRO A 61 -0.88 -2.20 -32.96
CA PRO A 61 0.41 -1.77 -32.44
C PRO A 61 0.39 -0.26 -32.12
N LYS A 62 0.91 0.08 -30.95
CA LYS A 62 1.27 1.42 -30.52
C LYS A 62 2.79 1.48 -30.42
N LEU A 63 3.39 2.16 -31.39
CA LEU A 63 4.83 2.47 -31.41
C LEU A 63 5.02 3.82 -30.74
N PHE A 64 5.96 3.90 -29.80
CA PHE A 64 6.32 5.17 -29.20
C PHE A 64 7.45 5.81 -30.02
N GLU A 65 7.20 7.01 -30.55
CA GLU A 65 8.23 7.82 -31.22
C GLU A 65 9.41 8.07 -30.26
N ASN A 66 10.64 8.10 -30.79
CA ASN A 66 11.88 8.18 -30.00
C ASN A 66 12.19 6.97 -29.11
N ALA A 67 11.94 5.74 -29.57
CA ALA A 67 12.41 4.51 -28.91
C ALA A 67 13.92 4.54 -28.52
N ASN A 68 14.75 5.27 -29.30
CA ASN A 68 16.17 5.49 -28.99
C ASN A 68 16.43 6.21 -27.65
N SER A 69 15.45 6.94 -27.11
CA SER A 69 15.55 7.60 -25.80
C SER A 69 15.02 6.76 -24.63
N GLY A 70 14.47 5.58 -24.93
CA GLY A 70 14.08 4.57 -23.95
C GLY A 70 12.74 4.86 -23.26
N CYS A 71 11.75 4.00 -23.50
CA CYS A 71 10.47 4.00 -22.79
C CYS A 71 10.56 3.18 -21.49
N CYS A 72 9.55 3.34 -20.65
CA CYS A 72 9.43 2.64 -19.37
C CYS A 72 8.13 1.83 -19.34
N GLU A 73 8.14 0.74 -18.60
CA GLU A 73 6.98 -0.10 -18.38
C GLU A 73 6.60 -0.12 -16.90
N PHE A 74 5.30 -0.04 -16.64
CA PHE A 74 4.73 -0.24 -15.32
C PHE A 74 3.29 -0.72 -15.45
N LYS A 75 2.93 -1.82 -14.77
CA LYS A 75 1.57 -2.42 -14.79
C LYS A 75 1.10 -2.73 -16.20
N ASN A 76 1.99 -3.37 -16.96
CA ASN A 76 1.82 -3.72 -18.37
C ASN A 76 1.52 -2.52 -19.28
N THR A 77 1.86 -1.31 -18.84
CA THR A 77 1.63 -0.07 -19.57
C THR A 77 2.95 0.57 -19.97
N LEU A 78 3.11 0.91 -21.25
CA LEU A 78 4.26 1.67 -21.72
C LEU A 78 4.06 3.17 -21.60
N TYR A 79 5.14 3.82 -21.22
CA TYR A 79 5.23 5.26 -21.06
C TYR A 79 6.36 5.82 -21.91
N ALA A 80 6.05 6.87 -22.66
CA ALA A 80 7.04 7.60 -23.44
C ALA A 80 8.08 8.25 -22.52
N PRO A 81 9.31 8.47 -23.02
CA PRO A 81 10.27 9.35 -22.35
C PRO A 81 9.65 10.72 -22.00
N GLY A 82 9.84 11.17 -20.76
CA GLY A 82 9.26 12.40 -20.23
C GLY A 82 7.79 12.28 -19.80
N GLN A 83 7.10 11.17 -20.11
CA GLN A 83 5.74 10.94 -19.64
C GLN A 83 5.75 10.69 -18.14
N VAL A 84 4.81 11.34 -17.46
CA VAL A 84 4.59 11.20 -16.01
C VAL A 84 3.39 10.29 -15.78
N PHE A 85 3.50 9.39 -14.82
CA PHE A 85 2.35 8.70 -14.25
C PHE A 85 2.16 9.04 -12.78
N LEU A 86 0.92 8.88 -12.33
CA LEU A 86 0.52 8.86 -10.94
C LEU A 86 -0.08 7.47 -10.66
N ASP A 87 0.59 6.69 -9.82
CA ASP A 87 0.09 5.39 -9.38
C ASP A 87 0.33 5.26 -7.87
N GLY A 88 -0.64 4.66 -7.19
CA GLY A 88 -0.71 4.65 -5.74
C GLY A 88 -0.60 6.07 -5.22
N CYS A 89 0.46 6.36 -4.50
CA CYS A 89 0.65 7.65 -3.85
C CYS A 89 1.85 8.43 -4.39
N VAL A 90 2.43 8.03 -5.53
CA VAL A 90 3.67 8.63 -6.04
C VAL A 90 3.57 9.03 -7.51
N LYS A 91 4.30 10.07 -7.86
CA LYS A 91 4.47 10.51 -9.25
C LYS A 91 5.85 10.13 -9.73
N MET A 92 5.89 9.55 -10.92
CA MET A 92 7.12 9.06 -11.55
C MET A 92 7.18 9.59 -12.98
N THR A 93 8.37 9.99 -13.42
CA THR A 93 8.64 10.31 -14.82
C THR A 93 9.50 9.23 -15.46
N CYS A 94 9.22 8.89 -16.70
CA CYS A 94 10.08 8.00 -17.46
C CYS A 94 11.29 8.77 -17.99
N GLU A 95 12.50 8.39 -17.58
CA GLU A 95 13.75 8.98 -18.06
C GLU A 95 14.74 7.86 -18.35
N LYS A 96 15.20 7.76 -19.61
CA LYS A 96 16.24 6.80 -20.04
C LYS A 96 15.88 5.34 -19.68
N SER A 97 14.66 4.92 -19.99
CA SER A 97 14.12 3.59 -19.62
C SER A 97 14.12 3.29 -18.12
N LYS A 98 14.19 4.31 -17.26
CA LYS A 98 14.12 4.18 -15.81
C LYS A 98 13.06 5.10 -15.23
N TRP A 99 12.48 4.67 -14.12
CA TRP A 99 11.52 5.46 -13.37
C TRP A 99 12.24 6.45 -12.47
N LYS A 100 11.88 7.73 -12.53
CA LYS A 100 12.44 8.75 -11.64
C LYS A 100 11.32 9.38 -10.80
N PRO A 101 11.43 9.37 -9.46
CA PRO A 101 10.44 10.01 -8.61
C PRO A 101 10.42 11.52 -8.84
N VAL A 102 9.22 12.09 -8.98
CA VAL A 102 9.02 13.53 -9.18
C VAL A 102 7.91 14.06 -8.28
N GLY A 103 8.04 15.31 -7.85
CA GLY A 103 7.02 16.00 -7.07
C GLY A 103 6.76 15.40 -5.67
N ASN A 104 5.62 15.79 -5.10
CA ASN A 104 5.17 15.35 -3.78
C ASN A 104 4.24 14.13 -3.88
N THR A 105 4.12 13.41 -2.77
CA THR A 105 3.09 12.37 -2.60
C THR A 105 1.70 12.92 -2.90
N GLU A 106 0.83 12.09 -3.50
CA GLU A 106 -0.53 12.48 -3.86
C GLU A 106 -1.39 12.88 -2.65
N PHE A 107 -2.08 14.01 -2.74
CA PHE A 107 -2.79 14.62 -1.61
C PHE A 107 -3.99 13.79 -1.11
N ARG A 108 -4.58 12.96 -1.97
CA ARG A 108 -5.72 12.10 -1.62
C ARG A 108 -5.31 10.87 -0.83
N CYS A 109 -4.03 10.53 -0.80
CA CYS A 109 -3.56 9.39 -0.03
C CYS A 109 -3.56 9.68 1.47
N LYS A 110 -4.06 8.72 2.25
CA LYS A 110 -4.03 8.78 3.71
C LYS A 110 -2.65 8.39 4.22
N ARG A 111 -2.10 9.15 5.16
CA ARG A 111 -0.75 8.95 5.70
C ARG A 111 -0.81 8.49 7.16
N CYS A 112 -0.27 7.30 7.41
CA CYS A 112 0.11 6.83 8.75
C CYS A 112 1.59 7.11 8.99
N GLU A 113 1.95 7.51 10.20
CA GLU A 113 3.32 7.84 10.59
C GLU A 113 3.68 7.06 11.86
N VAL A 114 4.88 6.47 11.88
CA VAL A 114 5.49 5.84 13.05
C VAL A 114 6.86 6.46 13.21
N PHE A 115 7.18 7.05 14.36
CA PHE A 115 8.44 7.77 14.54
C PHE A 115 8.96 7.67 15.97
N ASN A 116 10.28 7.78 16.11
CA ASN A 116 11.01 7.72 17.39
C ASN A 116 10.72 6.43 18.18
N ASP A 117 10.13 6.55 19.36
CA ASP A 117 9.98 5.50 20.36
C ASP A 117 8.55 5.04 20.54
N PRO A 118 8.12 4.16 19.65
CA PRO A 118 7.28 4.58 18.55
C PRO A 118 6.06 5.38 19.01
N HIS A 119 6.04 6.65 18.61
CA HIS A 119 4.83 7.45 18.49
C HIS A 119 4.14 7.10 17.18
N PHE A 120 2.82 6.95 17.22
CA PHE A 120 2.01 6.64 16.06
C PHE A 120 1.07 7.80 15.74
N MET A 121 0.79 7.91 14.46
CA MET A 121 -0.33 8.69 13.94
C MET A 121 -1.02 7.86 12.88
N SER A 122 -2.27 7.48 13.14
CA SER A 122 -3.08 6.64 12.25
C SER A 122 -3.32 7.32 10.89
N PHE A 123 -3.95 6.58 9.96
CA PHE A 123 -4.39 7.14 8.69
C PHE A 123 -5.37 8.30 8.84
N ASP A 124 -6.22 8.27 9.88
CA ASP A 124 -7.17 9.34 10.22
C ASP A 124 -6.66 10.30 11.29
N ARG A 125 -5.33 10.31 11.47
CA ARG A 125 -4.57 11.28 12.27
C ARG A 125 -4.81 11.17 13.78
N HIS A 126 -5.32 10.03 14.25
CA HIS A 126 -5.33 9.66 15.66
C HIS A 126 -3.90 9.43 16.15
N ARG A 127 -3.45 10.26 17.09
CA ARG A 127 -2.13 10.12 17.72
C ARG A 127 -2.22 9.21 18.94
N PHE A 128 -1.25 8.32 19.07
CA PHE A 128 -1.13 7.47 20.25
C PHE A 128 0.29 6.93 20.40
N ASP A 129 0.62 6.53 21.62
CA ASP A 129 1.89 5.92 21.95
C ASP A 129 1.70 4.45 22.29
N TYR A 130 2.66 3.60 21.87
CA TYR A 130 2.69 2.19 22.26
C TYR A 130 4.10 1.60 22.18
N HIS A 131 4.69 1.25 23.31
CA HIS A 131 6.09 0.80 23.38
C HIS A 131 6.24 -0.73 23.42
N GLY A 132 5.57 -1.44 22.52
CA GLY A 132 5.72 -2.88 22.38
C GLY A 132 7.09 -3.28 21.82
N GLU A 133 7.62 -4.42 22.24
CA GLU A 133 8.90 -4.95 21.76
C GLU A 133 8.75 -6.29 21.00
N CYS A 134 7.94 -6.27 19.95
CA CYS A 134 7.60 -7.44 19.14
C CYS A 134 7.39 -7.03 17.67
N THR A 135 6.93 -7.98 16.85
CA THR A 135 6.48 -7.69 15.48
C THR A 135 4.98 -7.44 15.45
N TYR A 136 4.58 -6.31 14.87
CA TYR A 136 3.19 -5.89 14.74
C TYR A 136 2.83 -5.61 13.29
N ALA A 137 1.56 -5.82 12.95
CA ALA A 137 0.99 -5.32 11.71
C ALA A 137 0.71 -3.82 11.84
N LEU A 138 1.47 -3.00 11.11
CA LEU A 138 1.16 -1.57 11.00
C LEU A 138 -0.10 -1.37 10.18
N THR A 139 -0.18 -2.05 9.05
CA THR A 139 -1.39 -2.14 8.22
C THR A 139 -1.36 -3.42 7.41
N GLN A 140 -2.51 -4.04 7.16
CA GLN A 140 -2.62 -5.28 6.40
C GLN A 140 -4.03 -5.42 5.81
N GLU A 141 -4.20 -6.42 4.93
CA GLU A 141 -5.51 -6.84 4.39
C GLU A 141 -6.51 -7.14 5.51
N GLN A 142 -7.36 -6.14 5.79
CA GLN A 142 -8.36 -6.13 6.86
C GLN A 142 -7.89 -6.81 8.16
N PHE A 143 -8.75 -7.62 8.77
CA PHE A 143 -8.53 -8.35 10.01
C PHE A 143 -7.96 -9.76 9.80
N SER A 144 -7.45 -10.08 8.59
CA SER A 144 -6.97 -11.42 8.25
C SER A 144 -5.83 -11.88 9.16
N ARG A 145 -5.81 -13.15 9.56
CA ARG A 145 -4.64 -13.74 10.25
C ARG A 145 -3.57 -14.21 9.27
N THR A 146 -3.92 -14.34 8.00
CA THR A 146 -3.05 -14.72 6.90
C THR A 146 -3.21 -13.70 5.77
N PRO A 147 -2.89 -12.41 6.01
CA PRO A 147 -3.12 -11.36 5.03
C PRO A 147 -2.28 -11.62 3.78
N ASN A 148 -2.87 -11.41 2.60
CA ASN A 148 -2.14 -11.51 1.33
C ASN A 148 -1.08 -10.42 1.23
N PHE A 149 -1.37 -9.23 1.75
CA PHE A 149 -0.48 -8.07 1.71
C PHE A 149 -0.53 -7.26 3.01
N GLY A 150 0.50 -6.46 3.25
CA GLY A 150 0.60 -5.60 4.43
C GLY A 150 2.01 -5.13 4.74
N ILE A 151 2.12 -4.29 5.75
CA ILE A 151 3.37 -3.76 6.27
C ILE A 151 3.46 -4.12 7.74
N PHE A 152 4.55 -4.80 8.09
CA PHE A 152 4.82 -5.33 9.42
C PHE A 152 6.12 -4.76 9.93
N THR A 153 6.22 -4.47 11.22
CA THR A 153 7.47 -3.96 11.77
C THR A 153 7.78 -4.58 13.12
N GLU A 154 9.06 -4.92 13.30
CA GLU A 154 9.65 -5.40 14.54
C GLU A 154 10.23 -4.22 15.30
N PHE A 155 9.74 -4.02 16.52
CA PHE A 155 10.32 -3.12 17.50
C PHE A 155 11.15 -3.92 18.51
N LYS A 156 12.32 -3.40 18.89
CA LYS A 156 13.20 -4.00 19.91
C LYS A 156 13.63 -2.98 20.94
N LYS A 157 13.97 -3.44 22.15
CA LYS A 157 14.69 -2.62 23.12
C LYS A 157 15.92 -1.98 22.50
N CYS A 158 16.15 -0.73 22.83
CA CYS A 158 17.37 0.00 22.52
C CYS A 158 17.75 0.89 23.71
N TYR A 159 18.95 1.47 23.68
CA TYR A 159 19.52 2.13 24.86
C TYR A 159 18.89 3.49 25.19
N ALA A 160 18.41 4.23 24.19
CA ALA A 160 18.00 5.62 24.35
C ALA A 160 16.50 5.80 24.67
N VAL A 161 15.67 4.82 24.32
CA VAL A 161 14.21 4.91 24.36
C VAL A 161 13.57 3.54 24.62
N PRO A 162 12.27 3.47 25.02
CA PRO A 162 11.61 2.19 25.36
C PRO A 162 11.73 1.10 24.28
N SER A 163 11.53 1.45 23.01
CA SER A 163 11.77 0.55 21.88
C SER A 163 12.14 1.33 20.61
N CYS A 164 12.87 0.68 19.71
CA CYS A 164 13.34 1.23 18.44
C CYS A 164 12.86 0.37 17.27
N LEU A 165 12.70 1.02 16.11
CA LEU A 165 12.51 0.36 14.82
C LEU A 165 13.71 -0.55 14.49
N HIS A 166 13.46 -1.84 14.28
CA HIS A 166 14.52 -2.81 13.98
C HIS A 166 14.44 -3.35 12.54
N ARG A 167 13.28 -3.89 12.16
CA ARG A 167 13.06 -4.51 10.84
C ARG A 167 11.64 -4.29 10.39
N THR A 168 11.45 -3.87 9.15
CA THR A 168 10.14 -3.77 8.51
C THR A 168 10.05 -4.77 7.38
N ILE A 169 8.87 -5.33 7.18
CA ILE A 169 8.55 -6.23 6.09
C ILE A 169 7.39 -5.61 5.32
N PHE A 170 7.64 -5.29 4.06
CA PHE A 170 6.61 -4.97 3.08
C PHE A 170 6.23 -6.26 2.36
N LYS A 171 5.04 -6.79 2.65
CA LYS A 171 4.45 -7.92 1.95
C LYS A 171 3.56 -7.38 0.86
N ASP A 172 4.01 -7.46 -0.38
CA ASP A 172 3.20 -7.01 -1.51
C ASP A 172 2.09 -8.03 -1.83
N ASN A 173 2.42 -9.30 -1.70
CA ASN A 173 1.57 -10.48 -1.94
C ASN A 173 2.19 -11.72 -1.23
N PRO A 174 1.57 -12.92 -1.27
CA PRO A 174 2.10 -14.11 -0.60
C PRO A 174 3.52 -14.55 -1.03
N LYS A 175 3.98 -14.18 -2.22
CA LYS A 175 5.28 -14.61 -2.77
C LYS A 175 6.36 -13.54 -2.75
N LEU A 176 6.01 -12.27 -2.49
CA LEU A 176 6.97 -11.16 -2.43
C LEU A 176 7.00 -10.50 -1.06
N LEU A 177 8.09 -10.78 -0.33
CA LEU A 177 8.43 -10.17 0.95
C LEU A 177 9.67 -9.30 0.79
N ILE A 178 9.55 -8.01 1.09
CA ILE A 178 10.65 -7.05 1.04
C ILE A 178 10.96 -6.60 2.46
N GLY A 179 12.07 -7.11 3.00
CA GLY A 179 12.58 -6.74 4.31
C GLY A 179 13.49 -5.50 4.24
N ILE A 180 13.29 -4.54 5.13
CA ILE A 180 14.15 -3.37 5.34
C ILE A 180 14.64 -3.38 6.78
N GLY A 181 15.94 -3.45 7.01
CA GLY A 181 16.48 -3.43 8.37
C GLY A 181 18.00 -3.57 8.43
N TYR A 182 18.52 -3.64 9.65
CA TYR A 182 19.93 -3.88 9.90
C TYR A 182 20.26 -5.38 9.73
N LEU A 183 21.16 -5.71 8.80
CA LEU A 183 21.69 -7.07 8.63
C LEU A 183 23.06 -7.17 9.30
N GLY A 184 23.07 -7.24 10.63
CA GLY A 184 24.26 -7.58 11.41
C GLY A 184 24.47 -6.70 12.64
N LEU A 185 25.11 -7.28 13.67
CA LEU A 185 25.45 -6.60 14.91
C LEU A 185 26.56 -5.54 14.73
N ASN A 186 27.36 -5.65 13.66
CA ASN A 186 28.48 -4.77 13.34
C ASN A 186 28.40 -4.18 11.91
N ALA A 187 27.24 -4.29 11.25
CA ALA A 187 27.07 -3.73 9.91
C ALA A 187 26.91 -2.21 10.00
N PRO A 188 27.50 -1.43 9.06
CA PRO A 188 27.20 0.00 8.97
C PRO A 188 25.68 0.21 8.86
N LYS A 189 25.17 1.34 9.38
CA LYS A 189 23.74 1.71 9.44
C LYS A 189 23.08 1.92 8.06
N ILE A 190 23.48 1.17 7.05
CA ILE A 190 22.90 1.16 5.72
C ILE A 190 21.83 0.08 5.78
N TYR A 191 20.58 0.50 5.65
CA TYR A 191 19.45 -0.42 5.49
C TYR A 191 19.73 -1.31 4.30
N ASP A 192 19.98 -2.59 4.58
CA ASP A 192 20.00 -3.60 3.56
C ASP A 192 18.56 -3.97 3.23
N ILE A 193 18.31 -4.25 1.94
CA ILE A 193 17.03 -4.78 1.49
C ILE A 193 17.20 -6.28 1.32
N LEU A 194 16.22 -7.02 1.84
CA LEU A 194 16.08 -8.44 1.58
C LEU A 194 14.83 -8.65 0.71
N ILE A 195 14.99 -9.29 -0.43
CA ILE A 195 13.87 -9.74 -1.26
C ILE A 195 13.78 -11.25 -1.07
N ASN A 196 12.70 -11.73 -0.45
CA ASN A 196 12.51 -13.15 -0.13
C ASN A 196 13.70 -13.80 0.60
N GLY A 197 14.41 -13.01 1.41
CA GLY A 197 15.58 -13.46 2.18
C GLY A 197 16.93 -13.26 1.47
N GLU A 198 16.94 -12.91 0.18
CA GLU A 198 18.16 -12.62 -0.57
C GLU A 198 18.50 -11.13 -0.52
N LYS A 199 19.79 -10.81 -0.34
CA LYS A 199 20.25 -9.42 -0.27
C LYS A 199 20.12 -8.72 -1.62
N PHE A 200 19.41 -7.60 -1.63
CA PHE A 200 19.26 -6.70 -2.76
C PHE A 200 19.87 -5.33 -2.43
N THR A 201 20.62 -4.77 -3.37
CA THR A 201 21.20 -3.43 -3.23
C THR A 201 20.52 -2.50 -4.22
N ILE A 202 19.84 -1.45 -3.73
CA ILE A 202 19.33 -0.40 -4.60
C ILE A 202 20.53 0.36 -5.20
N PRO A 203 20.63 0.45 -6.54
CA PRO A 203 21.61 1.31 -7.19
C PRO A 203 21.53 2.75 -6.69
N GLY A 204 22.68 3.40 -6.54
CA GLY A 204 22.79 4.80 -6.12
C GLY A 204 22.52 5.82 -7.22
N ASP A 205 21.69 5.47 -8.22
CA ASP A 205 21.48 6.26 -9.45
C ASP A 205 20.28 7.21 -9.38
N ASN A 206 19.62 7.31 -8.23
CA ASN A 206 18.40 8.11 -7.97
C ASN A 206 17.17 7.69 -8.81
N TYR A 207 17.20 6.52 -9.42
CA TYR A 207 16.04 5.95 -10.11
C TYR A 207 15.34 4.91 -9.24
N ALA A 208 14.07 4.66 -9.55
CA ALA A 208 13.31 3.56 -9.03
C ALA A 208 13.50 2.32 -9.89
N HIS A 209 13.72 1.21 -9.19
CA HIS A 209 14.08 -0.09 -9.75
C HIS A 209 12.89 -1.01 -9.58
N ARG A 210 12.45 -1.59 -10.69
CA ARG A 210 11.40 -2.61 -10.69
C ARG A 210 11.95 -3.91 -10.12
N LEU A 211 11.22 -4.48 -9.17
CA LEU A 211 11.54 -5.80 -8.63
C LEU A 211 10.91 -6.86 -9.52
N ILE A 212 11.74 -7.55 -10.28
CA ILE A 212 11.29 -8.66 -11.14
C ILE A 212 11.44 -9.95 -10.33
N VAL A 213 10.33 -10.45 -9.80
CA VAL A 213 10.27 -11.79 -9.21
C VAL A 213 9.97 -12.76 -10.35
N LYS A 214 10.93 -13.63 -10.65
CA LYS A 214 10.74 -14.71 -11.63
C LYS A 214 9.48 -15.48 -11.21
N GLU A 215 8.52 -15.61 -12.13
CA GLU A 215 7.21 -16.27 -11.97
C GLU A 215 5.98 -15.39 -11.69
N GLU A 216 6.10 -14.07 -11.48
CA GLU A 216 4.92 -13.20 -11.35
C GLU A 216 5.09 -11.85 -12.08
N ASP A 217 4.07 -11.44 -12.85
CA ASP A 217 3.95 -10.09 -13.41
C ASP A 217 3.66 -9.12 -12.26
N GLN A 218 4.72 -8.64 -11.60
CA GLN A 218 4.62 -7.72 -10.49
C GLN A 218 5.36 -6.41 -10.72
N ASP A 219 4.66 -5.35 -10.37
CA ASP A 219 5.06 -3.98 -10.58
C ASP A 219 5.27 -3.30 -9.23
N VAL A 220 6.31 -3.77 -8.54
CA VAL A 220 6.81 -3.14 -7.32
C VAL A 220 8.05 -2.34 -7.68
N LEU A 221 8.06 -1.07 -7.30
CA LEU A 221 9.22 -0.18 -7.46
C LEU A 221 9.87 0.09 -6.12
N VAL A 222 11.21 0.05 -6.10
CA VAL A 222 12.01 0.40 -4.93
C VAL A 222 13.08 1.43 -5.29
N TRP A 223 13.26 2.44 -4.44
CA TRP A 223 14.28 3.47 -4.64
C TRP A 223 14.77 4.08 -3.33
N ARG A 224 15.88 4.81 -3.42
CA ARG A 224 16.37 5.66 -2.34
C ARG A 224 15.83 7.08 -2.52
N GLN A 225 15.26 7.61 -1.45
CA GLN A 225 14.84 9.01 -1.34
C GLN A 225 15.65 9.66 -0.22
N GLY A 226 16.76 10.31 -0.56
CA GLY A 226 17.75 10.75 0.44
C GLY A 226 18.33 9.56 1.20
N SER A 227 18.28 9.59 2.53
CA SER A 227 18.70 8.48 3.41
C SER A 227 17.62 7.41 3.61
N CYS A 228 16.42 7.61 3.06
CA CYS A 228 15.28 6.72 3.23
C CYS A 228 15.15 5.76 2.06
N ILE A 229 14.52 4.61 2.30
CA ILE A 229 14.09 3.66 1.28
C ILE A 229 12.60 3.88 1.05
N ARG A 230 12.17 3.86 -0.21
CA ARG A 230 10.76 3.96 -0.57
C ARG A 230 10.34 2.81 -1.49
N ILE A 231 9.15 2.29 -1.25
CA ILE A 231 8.54 1.17 -1.98
C ILE A 231 7.15 1.60 -2.44
N LEU A 232 6.88 1.42 -3.73
CA LEU A 232 5.53 1.46 -4.30
C LEU A 232 5.09 0.02 -4.55
N GLY A 233 4.08 -0.46 -3.82
CA GLY A 233 3.51 -1.79 -4.00
C GLY A 233 2.42 -1.82 -5.08
N SER A 234 2.08 -3.03 -5.52
CA SER A 234 1.00 -3.28 -6.46
C SER A 234 -0.40 -3.12 -5.82
N ASN A 235 -0.46 -3.28 -4.49
CA ASN A 235 -1.68 -3.26 -3.67
C ASN A 235 -2.18 -1.85 -3.28
N GLY A 236 -1.54 -0.78 -3.76
CA GLY A 236 -1.92 0.61 -3.44
C GLY A 236 -1.35 1.14 -2.11
N LEU A 237 -0.50 0.38 -1.42
CA LEU A 237 0.32 0.87 -0.32
C LEU A 237 1.65 1.41 -0.84
N THR A 238 2.09 2.54 -0.28
CA THR A 238 3.45 3.07 -0.44
C THR A 238 4.11 3.14 0.93
N LEU A 239 5.33 2.63 1.05
CA LEU A 239 6.13 2.69 2.27
C LEU A 239 7.33 3.60 2.05
N GLN A 240 7.62 4.49 2.99
CA GLN A 240 8.92 5.13 3.14
C GLN A 240 9.48 4.82 4.52
N GLN A 241 10.68 4.26 4.57
CA GLN A 241 11.38 3.98 5.82
C GLN A 241 12.69 4.76 5.86
N CYS A 242 12.83 5.57 6.91
CA CYS A 242 14.05 6.27 7.26
C CYS A 242 14.65 5.63 8.53
N THR A 243 15.65 6.29 9.15
CA THR A 243 16.36 5.71 10.29
C THR A 243 15.46 5.37 11.48
N ASN A 244 14.61 6.33 11.87
CA ASN A 244 13.76 6.22 13.05
C ASN A 244 12.30 6.56 12.70
N SER A 245 11.90 6.43 11.44
CA SER A 245 10.53 6.69 11.02
C SER A 245 10.09 5.81 9.87
N ILE A 246 8.79 5.53 9.88
CA ILE A 246 8.04 4.89 8.81
C ILE A 246 6.88 5.79 8.45
N ASP A 247 6.76 6.11 7.16
CA ASP A 247 5.56 6.68 6.58
C ASP A 247 4.90 5.65 5.69
N ILE A 248 3.59 5.48 5.87
CA ILE A 248 2.77 4.62 5.02
C ILE A 248 1.70 5.49 4.39
N TRP A 249 1.59 5.41 3.06
CA TRP A 249 0.48 6.00 2.34
C TRP A 249 -0.45 4.93 1.78
N ALA A 250 -1.73 5.08 2.06
CA ALA A 250 -2.79 4.25 1.50
C ALA A 250 -3.51 5.01 0.38
N HIS A 251 -3.57 4.40 -0.81
CA HIS A 251 -4.40 4.90 -1.91
C HIS A 251 -5.89 4.95 -1.50
N PRO A 252 -6.69 5.91 -1.99
CA PRO A 252 -8.13 5.99 -1.67
C PRO A 252 -8.92 4.69 -1.86
N ASP A 253 -8.52 3.85 -2.81
CA ASP A 253 -9.17 2.55 -3.05
C ASP A 253 -9.02 1.57 -1.88
N LEU A 254 -8.12 1.84 -0.94
CA LEU A 254 -7.92 1.05 0.28
C LEU A 254 -8.81 1.48 1.46
N LYS A 255 -9.67 2.49 1.27
CA LYS A 255 -10.70 2.86 2.25
C LYS A 255 -11.49 1.62 2.69
N ASN A 256 -11.51 1.34 3.99
CA ASN A 256 -12.13 0.16 4.60
C ASN A 256 -11.57 -1.22 4.15
N LYS A 257 -10.40 -1.27 3.52
CA LYS A 257 -9.78 -2.53 3.05
C LYS A 257 -8.52 -2.92 3.83
N VAL A 258 -8.01 -2.02 4.66
CA VAL A 258 -6.83 -2.27 5.48
C VAL A 258 -7.08 -1.87 6.94
N ASN A 259 -6.43 -2.61 7.84
CA ASN A 259 -6.46 -2.39 9.28
C ASN A 259 -5.11 -2.78 9.89
N GLY A 260 -4.85 -2.32 11.12
CA GLY A 260 -3.60 -2.55 11.84
C GLY A 260 -3.43 -1.50 12.94
N LEU A 261 -2.20 -1.30 13.42
CA LEU A 261 -1.90 -0.18 14.31
C LEU A 261 -2.15 1.19 13.65
N CYS A 262 -2.09 1.29 12.33
CA CYS A 262 -2.40 2.51 11.59
C CYS A 262 -3.90 2.83 11.46
N GLY A 263 -4.79 2.02 12.05
CA GLY A 263 -6.24 2.19 11.91
C GLY A 263 -6.74 1.86 10.50
N SER A 264 -7.97 2.27 10.19
CA SER A 264 -8.53 2.18 8.83
C SER A 264 -8.45 3.55 8.16
N PRO A 265 -8.18 3.65 6.84
CA PRO A 265 -8.14 4.94 6.16
C PRO A 265 -9.56 5.36 5.72
N ASP A 266 -10.47 5.63 6.66
CA ASP A 266 -11.90 5.80 6.37
C ASP A 266 -12.50 7.16 6.76
N ASP A 267 -11.67 8.09 7.19
CA ASP A 267 -12.03 9.42 7.70
C ASP A 267 -12.74 9.38 9.08
N ASN A 268 -12.63 8.28 9.82
CA ASN A 268 -13.29 8.11 11.12
C ASN A 268 -12.31 7.80 12.25
N ILE A 269 -11.86 8.86 12.92
CA ILE A 269 -10.90 8.77 14.03
C ILE A 269 -11.38 7.92 15.21
N ASP A 270 -12.70 7.81 15.42
CA ASP A 270 -13.31 7.11 16.56
C ASP A 270 -13.20 5.58 16.46
N ASN A 271 -12.85 5.06 15.28
CA ASN A 271 -12.71 3.62 15.04
C ASN A 271 -11.26 3.16 14.81
N ASP A 272 -10.28 4.07 14.88
CA ASP A 272 -8.89 3.75 14.57
C ASP A 272 -8.31 2.66 15.49
N PHE A 273 -8.81 2.58 16.73
CA PHE A 273 -8.45 1.53 17.69
C PHE A 273 -9.34 0.30 17.60
N THR A 274 -9.63 -0.13 16.37
CA THR A 274 -10.28 -1.41 16.13
C THR A 274 -9.25 -2.55 16.23
N SER A 275 -9.44 -3.42 17.20
CA SER A 275 -8.63 -4.61 17.41
C SER A 275 -8.75 -5.60 16.26
N ARG A 276 -7.81 -6.56 16.15
CA ARG A 276 -7.95 -7.68 15.21
C ARG A 276 -9.25 -8.48 15.41
N GLY A 277 -9.77 -8.50 16.63
CA GLY A 277 -11.06 -9.11 17.00
C GLY A 277 -12.28 -8.24 16.66
N LYS A 278 -12.10 -7.10 15.98
CA LYS A 278 -13.13 -6.11 15.62
C LYS A 278 -13.78 -5.40 16.80
N GLN A 279 -13.11 -5.38 17.95
CA GLN A 279 -13.52 -4.57 19.09
C GLN A 279 -12.92 -3.18 18.95
N VAL A 280 -13.76 -2.15 19.01
CA VAL A 280 -13.31 -0.75 19.07
C VAL A 280 -12.98 -0.41 20.51
N PHE A 281 -11.83 0.23 20.72
CA PHE A 281 -11.43 0.79 22.00
C PHE A 281 -11.43 2.32 21.94
N ASP A 282 -11.77 2.96 23.05
CA ASP A 282 -11.73 4.42 23.21
C ASP A 282 -10.49 4.79 24.03
N VAL A 283 -9.70 5.77 23.58
CA VAL A 283 -8.56 6.30 24.36
C VAL A 283 -8.25 7.76 24.05
N GLU A 284 -7.68 8.42 25.06
CA GLU A 284 -7.03 9.71 24.93
C GLU A 284 -5.50 9.53 25.08
N GLY A 285 -4.76 9.64 23.96
CA GLY A 285 -3.31 9.78 23.94
C GLY A 285 -2.45 8.51 24.08
N PHE A 286 -2.94 7.43 24.66
CA PHE A 286 -2.21 6.15 24.76
C PHE A 286 -3.07 4.98 24.29
N ALA A 287 -2.54 4.14 23.40
CA ALA A 287 -3.30 2.99 22.89
C ALA A 287 -3.51 1.94 24.00
N PRO A 288 -4.71 1.32 24.09
CA PRO A 288 -4.90 0.19 24.99
C PRO A 288 -3.94 -0.93 24.61
N GLN A 289 -3.35 -1.57 25.62
CA GLN A 289 -2.48 -2.72 25.43
C GLN A 289 -3.20 -3.81 24.62
N GLU A 290 -4.49 -4.04 24.89
CA GLU A 290 -5.35 -5.00 24.21
C GLU A 290 -5.51 -4.69 22.72
N PHE A 291 -5.64 -3.41 22.33
CA PHE A 291 -5.69 -3.01 20.92
C PHE A 291 -4.38 -3.37 20.22
N ALA A 292 -3.26 -2.90 20.76
CA ALA A 292 -1.98 -3.05 20.10
C ALA A 292 -1.51 -4.52 20.06
N GLU A 293 -1.69 -5.25 21.16
CA GLU A 293 -1.36 -6.68 21.23
C GLU A 293 -2.24 -7.54 20.33
N SER A 294 -3.47 -7.11 20.02
CA SER A 294 -4.29 -7.82 19.03
C SER A 294 -3.66 -7.87 17.63
N TRP A 295 -2.78 -6.92 17.32
CA TRP A 295 -2.09 -6.78 16.03
C TRP A 295 -0.70 -7.43 15.97
N LEU A 296 -0.33 -8.22 16.98
CA LEU A 296 0.87 -9.07 16.93
C LEU A 296 0.84 -10.03 15.73
N THR A 297 2.02 -10.33 15.17
CA THR A 297 2.18 -11.29 14.07
C THR A 297 3.09 -12.47 14.44
N PRO A 298 2.83 -13.69 13.91
CA PRO A 298 3.74 -14.83 14.04
C PRO A 298 5.17 -14.52 13.55
N PRO A 299 6.22 -15.08 14.18
CA PRO A 299 6.19 -16.10 15.24
C PRO A 299 5.81 -15.58 16.65
N GLY A 300 5.32 -14.34 16.78
CA GLY A 300 4.99 -13.73 18.06
C GLY A 300 6.23 -13.10 18.70
N CYS A 301 6.04 -12.50 19.88
CA CYS A 301 7.14 -11.96 20.66
C CYS A 301 8.16 -13.06 21.02
N PRO A 302 9.48 -12.82 20.93
CA PRO A 302 10.47 -13.78 21.39
C PRO A 302 10.15 -14.29 22.80
N ALA A 303 10.10 -15.63 22.96
CA ALA A 303 9.71 -16.27 24.21
C ALA A 303 10.67 -15.84 25.34
N GLY A 304 10.15 -15.07 26.31
CA GLY A 304 10.94 -14.58 27.44
C GLY A 304 10.39 -13.35 28.17
N ARG A 305 9.34 -12.70 27.67
CA ARG A 305 8.80 -11.48 28.30
C ARG A 305 7.41 -11.74 28.86
N LYS A 306 7.37 -12.06 30.15
CA LYS A 306 6.13 -12.21 30.91
C LYS A 306 5.37 -10.88 30.91
N LYS A 307 4.07 -11.01 30.68
CA LYS A 307 3.02 -10.01 30.86
C LYS A 307 3.28 -9.14 32.08
N GLY A 308 3.59 -7.86 31.87
CA GLY A 308 3.55 -6.84 32.90
C GLY A 308 2.10 -6.41 33.14
N SER A 309 1.26 -7.31 33.65
CA SER A 309 -0.03 -6.87 34.21
C SER A 309 0.27 -6.08 35.48
N ALA A 310 0.33 -4.76 35.37
CA ALA A 310 0.35 -3.88 36.54
C ALA A 310 -1.00 -3.98 37.26
N LYS A 311 -1.20 -5.03 38.06
CA LYS A 311 -2.21 -5.00 39.12
C LYS A 311 -1.73 -3.99 40.16
N LYS A 312 -2.21 -2.73 40.05
CA LYS A 312 -2.18 -1.79 41.17
C LYS A 312 -3.08 -2.36 42.27
N ASN A 313 -2.49 -3.06 43.23
CA ASN A 313 -3.14 -3.32 44.51
C ASN A 313 -3.15 -2.00 45.29
N PHE A 314 -4.27 -1.28 45.28
CA PHE A 314 -4.59 -0.34 46.34
C PHE A 314 -5.05 -1.16 47.55
N GLY A 315 -4.15 -1.39 48.49
CA GLY A 315 -4.44 -1.95 49.80
C GLY A 315 -3.90 -0.99 50.85
N ASN A 316 -4.83 -0.36 51.57
CA ASN A 316 -4.59 0.44 52.77
C ASN A 316 -3.67 -0.31 53.76
N ASP A 317 -2.69 0.39 54.31
CA ASP A 317 -2.36 0.23 55.73
C ASP A 317 -1.94 1.58 56.32
N LYS A 318 -2.87 2.17 57.07
CA LYS A 318 -2.57 3.10 58.15
C LYS A 318 -2.18 2.25 59.35
N MET A 319 -0.99 2.47 59.93
CA MET A 319 -0.78 2.41 61.38
C MET A 319 0.61 2.94 61.75
N LYS A 320 0.64 4.17 62.27
CA LYS A 320 1.49 4.58 63.39
C LYS A 320 0.64 5.48 64.28
#